data_AF-A0A433P6N2-F1
#
_entry.id   AF-A0A433P6N2-F1
#
_cell.length_a   1.000
_cell.length_b   1.000
_cell.length_c   1.000
_cell.angle_alpha   90.00
_cell.angle_beta   90.00
_cell.angle_gamma   90.00
#
_symmetry.space_group_name_H-M   'P 1'
#
loop_
_entity.id
_entity.type
_entity.pdbx_description
1 polymer ?
#
loop_
_entity_poly.entity_id
_entity_poly.type
_entity_poly.pdbx_seq_one_letter_code
_entity_poly.pdbx_strand_id
1 'polypeptide(L)'
;MAKEVKPGKETTSIEPEELQQGMLYLLQINGVKLALFEGWNDDMCCFNLLREDASPMRWSESRYLPGDFSTYEAFDATGNPSIELWRKALNSEVPRHWFIMFEEARRKQRVWSQGDDDLGPPIDGVPQDSPYAAQPDGAFVPPPLPPTPPTSASVPPPQRSKSWFGSRRRKN
;
A
#
# COMPACT_ATOMS: atom_id res chain seq x y z
N MET A 1 9.93 9.59 -48.23
CA MET A 1 9.48 10.46 -47.12
C MET A 1 9.65 9.71 -45.82
N ALA A 2 10.84 9.76 -45.24
CA ALA A 2 11.08 9.16 -43.93
C ALA A 2 10.57 10.13 -42.87
N LYS A 3 9.57 9.72 -42.08
CA LYS A 3 9.16 10.46 -40.90
C LYS A 3 10.25 10.25 -39.85
N GLU A 4 10.96 11.33 -39.57
CA GLU A 4 11.91 11.45 -38.47
C GLU A 4 11.19 11.11 -37.16
N VAL A 5 11.50 9.95 -36.57
CA VAL A 5 11.11 9.64 -35.20
C VAL A 5 12.12 10.36 -34.32
N LYS A 6 11.72 11.50 -33.76
CA LYS A 6 12.52 12.25 -32.77
C LYS A 6 12.84 11.31 -31.59
N PRO A 7 14.12 10.97 -31.35
CA PRO A 7 14.50 10.24 -30.15
C PRO A 7 14.79 11.24 -29.03
N GLY A 8 14.19 11.01 -27.86
CA GLY A 8 14.45 11.80 -26.66
C GLY A 8 13.33 12.76 -26.32
N LYS A 9 12.22 12.22 -25.80
CA LYS A 9 11.49 12.98 -24.78
C LYS A 9 12.48 13.09 -23.62
N GLU A 10 12.97 14.31 -23.37
CA GLU A 10 13.66 14.63 -22.12
C GLU A 10 12.84 14.05 -20.97
N THR A 11 13.53 13.47 -19.99
CA THR A 11 12.92 12.91 -18.80
C THR A 11 12.52 14.05 -17.87
N THR A 12 11.58 14.87 -18.34
CA THR A 12 11.08 16.03 -17.62
C THR A 12 10.23 15.51 -16.47
N SER A 13 10.54 15.94 -15.25
CA SER A 13 9.67 15.71 -14.11
C SER A 13 8.29 16.26 -14.44
N ILE A 14 7.25 15.50 -14.12
CA ILE A 14 5.87 15.93 -14.27
C ILE A 14 5.55 16.81 -13.07
N GLU A 15 4.96 17.96 -13.35
CA GLU A 15 4.48 18.87 -12.32
C GLU A 15 3.24 18.26 -11.63
N PRO A 16 3.03 18.51 -10.32
CA PRO A 16 1.88 17.95 -9.61
C PRO A 16 0.53 18.23 -10.28
N GLU A 17 0.37 19.41 -10.90
CA GLU A 17 -0.85 19.86 -11.57
C GLU A 17 -1.20 19.01 -12.82
N GLU A 18 -0.22 18.34 -13.42
CA GLU A 18 -0.39 17.50 -14.61
C GLU A 18 -0.68 16.02 -14.26
N LEU A 19 -0.69 15.68 -12.96
CA LEU A 19 -0.95 14.33 -12.50
C LEU A 19 -2.39 13.90 -12.77
N GLN A 20 -2.54 12.69 -13.28
CA GLN A 20 -3.83 12.10 -13.63
C GLN A 20 -4.23 11.03 -12.62
N GLN A 21 -5.44 11.18 -12.07
CA GLN A 21 -5.98 10.23 -11.09
C GLN A 21 -6.05 8.81 -11.69
N GLY A 22 -5.65 7.82 -10.91
CA GLY A 22 -5.56 6.42 -11.32
C GLY A 22 -4.33 6.09 -12.16
N MET A 23 -3.41 7.03 -12.37
CA MET A 23 -2.16 6.77 -13.08
C MET A 23 -1.01 6.42 -12.13
N LEU A 24 -0.04 5.68 -12.68
CA LEU A 24 1.13 5.18 -11.96
C LEU A 24 2.35 6.04 -12.26
N TYR A 25 3.07 6.40 -11.21
CA TYR A 25 4.22 7.30 -11.27
C TYR A 25 5.41 6.74 -10.48
N LEU A 26 6.60 7.13 -10.92
CA LEU A 26 7.83 7.01 -10.14
C LEU A 26 8.01 8.30 -9.35
N LEU A 27 7.98 8.20 -8.03
CA LEU A 27 8.16 9.30 -7.10
C LEU A 27 9.58 9.29 -6.53
N GLN A 28 10.23 10.44 -6.55
CA GLN A 28 11.52 10.67 -5.91
C GLN A 28 11.36 11.64 -4.73
N ILE A 29 11.43 11.09 -3.51
CA ILE A 29 11.40 11.84 -2.24
C ILE A 29 12.52 11.35 -1.32
N ASN A 30 12.49 10.05 -1.00
CA ASN A 30 13.46 9.36 -0.14
C ASN A 30 13.89 8.06 -0.82
N GLY A 31 14.44 8.20 -2.02
CA GLY A 31 14.60 7.13 -2.99
C GLY A 31 13.41 7.06 -3.95
N VAL A 32 13.53 6.16 -4.92
CA VAL A 32 12.51 5.95 -5.94
C VAL A 32 11.44 5.02 -5.41
N LYS A 33 10.18 5.46 -5.49
CA LYS A 33 9.01 4.67 -5.12
C LYS A 33 8.03 4.63 -6.26
N LEU A 34 7.35 3.51 -6.40
CA LEU A 34 6.28 3.36 -7.36
C LEU A 34 4.95 3.67 -6.68
N ALA A 35 4.17 4.58 -7.25
CA ALA A 35 2.98 5.13 -6.64
C ALA A 35 1.81 5.18 -7.61
N LEU A 36 0.59 5.03 -7.07
CA LEU A 36 -0.65 5.33 -7.76
C LEU A 36 -1.17 6.67 -7.26
N PHE A 37 -1.44 7.60 -8.17
CA PHE A 37 -2.02 8.90 -7.82
C PHE A 37 -3.54 8.78 -7.67
N GLU A 38 -4.04 9.16 -6.50
CA GLU A 38 -5.47 9.07 -6.17
C GLU A 38 -6.19 10.41 -6.30
N GLY A 39 -5.46 11.51 -6.47
CA GLY A 39 -6.03 12.85 -6.61
C GLY A 39 -5.50 13.84 -5.58
N TRP A 40 -6.27 14.91 -5.37
CA TRP A 40 -5.93 16.03 -4.50
C TRP A 40 -6.85 16.08 -3.29
N ASN A 41 -6.31 16.43 -2.14
CA ASN A 41 -7.06 16.72 -0.92
C ASN A 41 -6.41 17.88 -0.16
N ASP A 42 -7.14 18.98 0.04
CA ASP A 42 -6.67 20.21 0.69
C ASP A 42 -5.26 20.62 0.26
N ASP A 43 -5.08 20.82 -1.06
CA ASP A 43 -3.81 21.19 -1.72
C ASP A 43 -2.65 20.17 -1.58
N MET A 44 -2.92 18.98 -1.06
CA MET A 44 -1.95 17.89 -0.99
C MET A 44 -2.23 16.79 -2.01
N CYS A 45 -1.17 16.25 -2.60
CA CYS A 45 -1.26 15.12 -3.50
C CYS A 45 -1.43 13.82 -2.71
N CYS A 46 -2.44 13.02 -3.06
CA CYS A 46 -2.73 11.74 -2.44
C CYS A 46 -2.14 10.61 -3.28
N PHE A 47 -1.21 9.85 -2.70
CA PHE A 47 -0.60 8.70 -3.37
C PHE A 47 -0.67 7.42 -2.55
N ASN A 48 -1.09 6.34 -3.20
CA ASN A 48 -0.87 4.99 -2.70
C ASN A 48 0.54 4.53 -3.09
N LEU A 49 1.41 4.29 -2.11
CA LEU A 49 2.81 3.89 -2.36
C LEU A 49 2.97 2.37 -2.28
N LEU A 50 3.66 1.79 -3.26
CA LEU A 50 4.04 0.39 -3.22
C LEU A 50 5.25 0.20 -2.28
N ARG A 51 5.07 -0.61 -1.24
CA ARG A 51 6.13 -0.97 -0.29
C ARG A 51 6.79 -2.27 -0.71
N GLU A 52 7.87 -2.13 -1.47
CA GLU A 52 8.75 -3.22 -1.90
C GLU A 52 9.55 -3.87 -0.76
N ASP A 53 9.70 -3.16 0.37
CA ASP A 53 10.42 -3.62 1.56
C ASP A 53 9.59 -4.56 2.45
N ALA A 54 8.28 -4.66 2.21
CA ALA A 54 7.39 -5.55 2.92
C ALA A 54 7.30 -6.94 2.24
N SER A 55 7.19 -8.00 3.06
CA SER A 55 6.90 -9.35 2.59
C SER A 55 5.60 -9.86 3.26
N PRO A 56 4.49 -10.02 2.52
CA PRO A 56 4.32 -9.75 1.09
C PRO A 56 4.36 -8.25 0.74
N MET A 57 4.62 -7.95 -0.53
CA MET A 57 4.58 -6.59 -1.07
C MET A 57 3.18 -6.01 -0.83
N ARG A 58 3.10 -4.77 -0.37
CA ARG A 58 1.82 -4.16 0.01
C ARG A 58 1.74 -2.70 -0.42
N TRP A 59 0.54 -2.24 -0.70
CA TRP A 59 0.26 -0.82 -0.86
C TRP A 59 0.09 -0.18 0.52
N SER A 60 0.73 0.96 0.75
CA SER A 60 0.40 1.78 1.91
C SER A 60 -0.74 2.73 1.55
N GLU A 61 -1.64 2.94 2.49
CA GLU A 61 -2.69 3.98 2.42
C GLU A 61 -2.11 5.35 2.06
N SER A 62 -3.00 6.18 1.48
CA SER A 62 -2.74 7.46 0.86
C SER A 62 -1.79 8.32 1.68
N ARG A 63 -0.58 8.53 1.15
CA ARG A 63 0.37 9.49 1.69
C ARG A 63 0.05 10.85 1.10
N TYR A 64 -0.23 11.79 1.99
CA TYR A 64 -0.35 13.20 1.64
C TYR A 64 1.04 13.79 1.51
N LEU A 65 1.37 14.24 0.30
CA LEU A 65 2.66 14.82 -0.02
C LEU A 65 2.49 16.31 -0.32
N PRO A 66 3.26 17.21 0.34
CA PRO A 66 3.12 18.66 0.21
C PRO A 66 3.77 19.25 -1.06
N GLY A 67 3.92 18.46 -2.14
CA GLY A 67 4.45 18.94 -3.42
C GLY A 67 5.97 18.96 -3.59
N ASP A 68 6.76 18.78 -2.52
CA ASP A 68 8.23 18.72 -2.62
C ASP A 68 8.72 17.32 -3.05
N PHE A 69 8.36 16.94 -4.27
CA PHE A 69 8.72 15.65 -4.85
C PHE A 69 8.83 15.74 -6.37
N SER A 70 9.71 14.91 -6.95
CA SER A 70 9.77 14.76 -8.41
C SER A 70 8.96 13.54 -8.84
N THR A 71 8.18 13.68 -9.90
CA THR A 71 7.38 12.59 -10.47
C THR A 71 7.70 12.32 -11.92
N TYR A 72 7.61 11.05 -12.31
CA TYR A 72 7.89 10.62 -13.66
C TYR A 72 6.92 9.51 -14.06
N GLU A 73 6.66 9.36 -15.35
CA GLU A 73 5.79 8.28 -15.85
C GLU A 73 6.41 6.91 -15.52
N ALA A 74 5.66 6.05 -14.82
CA ALA A 74 6.12 4.70 -14.51
C ALA A 74 6.14 3.79 -15.75
N PHE A 75 5.31 4.08 -16.74
CA PHE A 75 5.19 3.31 -17.97
C PHE A 75 5.31 4.22 -19.18
N ASP A 76 5.91 3.72 -20.25
CA ASP A 76 5.91 4.39 -21.54
C ASP A 76 4.52 4.32 -22.21
N ALA A 77 4.36 4.99 -23.35
CA ALA A 77 3.12 4.98 -24.13
C ALA A 77 2.70 3.59 -24.65
N THR A 78 3.60 2.60 -24.61
CA THR A 78 3.34 1.21 -25.00
C THR A 78 2.99 0.34 -23.78
N GLY A 79 3.08 0.87 -22.57
CA GLY A 79 2.87 0.15 -21.33
C GLY A 79 4.10 -0.62 -20.85
N ASN A 80 5.30 -0.37 -21.39
CA ASN A 80 6.53 -0.93 -20.86
C ASN A 80 6.98 -0.13 -19.64
N PRO A 81 7.55 -0.78 -18.62
CA PRO A 81 8.07 -0.08 -17.46
C PRO A 81 9.27 0.80 -17.84
N SER A 82 9.30 2.02 -17.32
CA SER A 82 10.33 3.04 -17.61
C SER A 82 11.67 2.76 -16.90
N ILE A 83 12.26 1.58 -17.13
CA ILE A 83 13.50 1.13 -16.47
C ILE A 83 14.70 2.00 -16.84
N GLU A 84 14.76 2.49 -18.07
CA GLU A 84 15.81 3.42 -18.48
C GLU A 84 15.71 4.76 -17.74
N LEU A 85 14.49 5.26 -17.53
CA LEU A 85 14.23 6.46 -16.75
C LEU A 85 14.69 6.26 -15.30
N TRP A 86 14.34 5.11 -14.71
CA TRP A 86 14.77 4.75 -13.36
C TRP A 86 16.30 4.79 -13.20
N ARG A 87 17.03 4.24 -14.17
CA ARG A 87 18.51 4.22 -14.14
C ARG A 87 19.12 5.60 -14.42
N LYS A 88 18.63 6.30 -15.44
CA LYS A 88 19.27 7.51 -15.98
C LYS A 88 18.82 8.78 -15.27
N ALA A 89 17.51 8.94 -15.06
CA ALA A 89 16.95 10.17 -14.49
C ALA A 89 17.04 10.16 -12.96
N LEU A 90 16.83 9.00 -12.33
CA LEU A 90 16.77 8.90 -10.88
C LEU A 90 18.09 8.47 -10.23
N ASN A 91 19.10 8.15 -11.06
CA ASN A 91 20.44 7.67 -10.66
C ASN A 91 20.38 6.58 -9.58
N SER A 92 19.36 5.73 -9.64
CA SER A 92 19.10 4.68 -8.64
C SER A 92 19.28 3.30 -9.27
N GLU A 93 19.80 2.36 -8.49
CA GLU A 93 19.79 0.96 -8.89
C GLU A 93 18.35 0.48 -9.07
N VAL A 94 18.13 -0.33 -10.10
CA VAL A 94 16.82 -0.94 -10.36
C VAL A 94 16.67 -2.13 -9.41
N PRO A 95 15.60 -2.19 -8.62
CA PRO A 95 15.38 -3.30 -7.70
C PRO A 95 15.41 -4.66 -8.42
N ARG A 96 15.99 -5.69 -7.80
CA ARG A 96 16.06 -7.05 -8.42
C ARG A 96 14.69 -7.61 -8.78
N HIS A 97 13.67 -7.26 -7.99
CA HIS A 97 12.28 -7.70 -8.15
C HIS A 97 11.42 -6.64 -8.86
N TRP A 98 12.03 -5.72 -9.64
CA TRP A 98 11.32 -4.67 -10.39
C TRP A 98 10.14 -5.23 -11.19
N PHE A 99 10.30 -6.37 -11.85
CA PHE A 99 9.24 -6.96 -12.66
C PHE A 99 7.96 -7.22 -11.84
N ILE A 100 8.12 -7.79 -10.64
CA ILE A 100 7.01 -8.06 -9.73
C ILE A 100 6.38 -6.76 -9.26
N MET A 101 7.19 -5.72 -9.00
CA MET A 101 6.67 -4.40 -8.59
C MET A 101 5.79 -3.76 -9.68
N PHE A 102 6.24 -3.78 -10.93
CA PHE A 102 5.49 -3.18 -12.05
C PHE A 102 4.25 -4.01 -12.41
N GLU A 103 4.30 -5.33 -12.29
CA GLU A 103 3.12 -6.20 -12.41
C GLU A 103 2.08 -5.92 -11.30
N GLU A 104 2.54 -5.79 -10.05
CA GLU A 104 1.72 -5.40 -8.91
C GLU A 104 1.07 -4.03 -9.13
N ALA A 105 1.85 -3.07 -9.63
CA ALA A 105 1.39 -1.75 -10.02
C ALA A 105 0.24 -1.79 -11.01
N ARG A 106 0.41 -2.55 -12.10
CA ARG A 106 -0.64 -2.71 -13.11
C ARG A 106 -1.87 -3.41 -12.56
N ARG A 107 -1.70 -4.36 -11.64
CA ARG A 107 -2.84 -4.96 -10.94
C ARG A 107 -3.60 -3.93 -10.14
N LYS A 108 -2.91 -3.13 -9.31
CA LYS A 108 -3.54 -2.08 -8.50
C LYS A 108 -4.25 -1.04 -9.35
N GLN A 109 -3.62 -0.58 -10.44
CA GLN A 109 -4.25 0.34 -11.38
C GLN A 109 -5.51 -0.25 -12.02
N ARG A 110 -5.52 -1.54 -12.39
CA ARG A 110 -6.72 -2.20 -12.92
C ARG A 110 -7.85 -2.25 -11.89
N VAL A 111 -7.55 -2.57 -10.63
CA VAL A 111 -8.52 -2.58 -9.52
C VAL A 111 -9.09 -1.17 -9.31
N TRP A 112 -8.22 -0.17 -9.27
CA TRP A 112 -8.64 1.24 -9.18
C TRP A 112 -9.59 1.64 -10.31
N SER A 113 -9.25 1.31 -11.56
CA SER A 113 -10.09 1.60 -12.72
C SER A 113 -11.45 0.88 -12.70
N GLN A 114 -11.58 -0.22 -11.97
CA GLN A 114 -12.84 -0.96 -11.81
C GLN A 114 -13.70 -0.39 -10.67
N GLY A 115 -13.14 0.49 -9.83
CA GLY A 115 -13.83 1.02 -8.65
C GLY A 115 -13.89 0.04 -7.48
N ASP A 116 -13.15 -1.08 -7.54
CA ASP A 116 -13.15 -2.15 -6.55
C ASP A 116 -12.22 -1.88 -5.34
N ASP A 117 -11.68 -0.67 -5.21
CA ASP A 117 -10.78 -0.32 -4.11
C ASP A 117 -11.45 -0.42 -2.71
N ASP A 118 -12.78 -0.56 -2.65
CA ASP A 118 -13.57 -0.74 -1.42
C ASP A 118 -13.89 -2.21 -1.06
N LEU A 119 -13.46 -3.19 -1.87
CA LEU A 119 -13.71 -4.61 -1.60
C LEU A 119 -12.38 -5.35 -1.41
N GLY A 120 -12.00 -5.51 -0.14
CA GLY A 120 -10.96 -6.45 0.29
C GLY A 120 -11.20 -7.87 -0.27
N PRO A 121 -10.23 -8.80 -0.11
CA PRO A 121 -10.26 -10.09 -0.77
C PRO A 121 -11.60 -10.81 -0.53
N PRO A 122 -12.15 -11.49 -1.56
CA PRO A 122 -13.44 -12.15 -1.47
C PRO A 122 -13.35 -13.19 -0.36
N ILE A 123 -14.10 -12.99 0.72
CA ILE A 123 -14.31 -14.02 1.71
C ILE A 123 -15.21 -15.05 1.04
N ASP A 124 -14.61 -16.15 0.58
CA ASP A 124 -15.31 -17.32 0.08
C ASP A 124 -16.47 -17.70 1.02
N GLY A 125 -17.70 -17.69 0.51
CA GLY A 125 -18.78 -18.54 1.02
C GLY A 125 -19.95 -17.94 1.79
N VAL A 126 -20.22 -16.63 1.74
CA VAL A 126 -21.48 -16.10 2.31
C VAL A 126 -22.49 -15.78 1.20
N PRO A 127 -23.63 -16.50 1.10
CA PRO A 127 -24.71 -16.13 0.18
C PRO A 127 -25.26 -14.75 0.59
N GLN A 128 -25.20 -13.78 -0.33
CA GLN A 128 -25.95 -12.53 -0.22
C GLN A 128 -27.44 -12.81 -0.46
N ASP A 129 -28.14 -13.25 0.58
CA ASP A 129 -29.58 -12.98 0.71
C ASP A 129 -29.72 -11.79 1.66
N SER A 130 -29.86 -10.60 1.09
CA SER A 130 -30.16 -9.37 1.82
C SER A 130 -31.66 -9.09 1.74
N PRO A 131 -32.43 -9.20 2.84
CA PRO A 131 -33.80 -8.72 2.89
C PRO A 131 -33.91 -7.42 3.70
N TYR A 132 -32.95 -6.50 3.61
CA TYR A 132 -33.06 -5.20 4.28
C TYR A 132 -33.55 -4.12 3.32
N ALA A 133 -34.78 -4.31 2.84
CA ALA A 133 -35.61 -3.19 2.44
C ALA A 133 -35.92 -2.35 3.68
N ALA A 134 -35.74 -1.03 3.54
CA ALA A 134 -35.95 -0.04 4.58
C ALA A 134 -37.27 -0.23 5.36
N GLN A 135 -37.19 -0.19 6.70
CA GLN A 135 -38.34 0.09 7.55
C GLN A 135 -37.98 1.27 8.49
N PRO A 136 -38.84 2.31 8.59
CA PRO A 136 -38.71 3.37 9.56
C PRO A 136 -39.33 2.94 10.91
N ASP A 137 -39.01 3.72 11.95
CA ASP A 137 -39.57 3.68 13.31
C ASP A 137 -38.95 2.70 14.33
N GLY A 138 -37.95 3.21 15.05
CA GLY A 138 -38.05 3.34 16.52
C GLY A 138 -38.13 2.07 17.36
N ALA A 139 -37.06 1.27 17.40
CA ALA A 139 -36.68 0.47 18.58
C ALA A 139 -35.21 0.07 18.50
N PHE A 140 -34.37 0.59 19.40
CA PHE A 140 -32.97 0.19 19.51
C PHE A 140 -32.92 -1.20 20.16
N VAL A 141 -32.79 -2.26 19.35
CA VAL A 141 -32.45 -3.60 19.84
C VAL A 141 -30.93 -3.73 19.80
N PRO A 142 -30.22 -3.79 20.94
CA PRO A 142 -28.78 -4.00 20.90
C PRO A 142 -28.47 -5.41 20.35
N PRO A 143 -27.37 -5.57 19.60
CA PRO A 143 -26.97 -6.88 19.07
C PRO A 143 -26.68 -7.87 20.22
N PRO A 144 -26.87 -9.19 20.01
CA PRO A 144 -26.57 -10.18 21.02
C PRO A 144 -25.07 -10.18 21.35
N LEU A 145 -24.75 -10.14 22.64
CA LEU A 145 -23.38 -10.23 23.14
C LEU A 145 -22.72 -11.54 22.70
N PRO A 146 -21.40 -11.54 22.41
CA PRO A 146 -20.67 -12.76 22.11
C PRO A 146 -20.69 -13.73 23.31
N PRO A 147 -20.64 -15.05 23.07
CA PRO A 147 -20.63 -16.03 24.16
C PRO A 147 -19.37 -15.87 25.02
N THR A 148 -19.58 -15.78 26.35
CA THR A 148 -18.49 -15.75 27.34
C THR A 148 -17.67 -17.04 27.30
N PRO A 149 -16.34 -16.98 27.44
CA PRO A 149 -15.50 -18.17 27.55
C PRO A 149 -15.83 -18.94 28.86
N PRO A 150 -15.69 -20.28 28.88
CA PRO A 150 -15.94 -21.07 30.08
C PRO A 150 -14.91 -20.76 31.17
N THR A 151 -15.42 -20.60 32.39
CA THR A 151 -14.68 -20.38 33.62
C THR A 151 -13.68 -21.51 33.87
N SER A 152 -12.39 -21.28 33.63
CA SER A 152 -11.33 -22.19 34.06
C SER A 152 -11.21 -22.16 35.58
N ALA A 153 -11.46 -23.31 36.19
CA ALA A 153 -11.37 -23.57 37.61
C ALA A 153 -9.95 -23.35 38.17
N SER A 154 -9.91 -22.81 39.39
CA SER A 154 -8.87 -22.84 40.41
C SER A 154 -7.47 -23.33 40.03
N VAL A 155 -6.55 -22.37 39.84
CA VAL A 155 -5.11 -22.60 40.01
C VAL A 155 -4.74 -22.30 41.48
N PRO A 156 -4.11 -23.22 42.24
CA PRO A 156 -3.67 -22.96 43.61
C PRO A 156 -2.44 -22.04 43.66
N PRO A 157 -2.20 -21.34 44.78
CA PRO A 157 -1.13 -20.34 44.89
C PRO A 157 0.28 -20.97 44.86
N PRO A 158 1.30 -20.22 44.40
CA PRO A 158 2.65 -20.73 44.25
C PRO A 158 3.31 -20.98 45.61
N GLN A 159 3.85 -22.19 45.80
CA GLN A 159 4.70 -22.50 46.94
C GLN A 159 6.05 -21.78 46.82
N ARG A 160 6.31 -20.94 47.82
CA ARG A 160 7.57 -20.25 48.06
C ARG A 160 8.61 -21.24 48.57
N SER A 161 9.51 -21.72 47.71
CA SER A 161 10.75 -22.37 48.16
C SER A 161 11.89 -21.35 48.23
N LYS A 162 12.64 -21.44 49.33
CA LYS A 162 13.73 -20.56 49.71
C LYS A 162 15.05 -21.05 49.13
N SER A 163 15.90 -20.08 48.80
CA SER A 163 17.38 -20.10 48.79
C SER A 163 18.11 -21.09 47.87
N TRP A 164 18.90 -20.52 46.95
CA TRP A 164 20.36 -20.64 47.07
C TRP A 164 21.08 -19.46 46.40
N PHE A 165 21.96 -18.83 47.17
CA PHE A 165 22.94 -17.82 46.77
C PHE A 165 23.83 -18.30 45.61
N GLY A 166 24.22 -17.38 44.73
CA GLY A 166 25.23 -17.62 43.69
C GLY A 166 25.75 -16.32 43.07
N SER A 167 26.44 -15.51 43.87
CA SER A 167 27.12 -14.28 43.44
C SER A 167 28.14 -14.49 42.32
N ARG A 168 28.11 -13.55 41.36
CA ARG A 168 29.23 -12.93 40.61
C ARG A 168 30.60 -13.63 40.66
N ARG A 169 31.22 -13.79 39.49
CA ARG A 169 32.54 -13.20 39.23
C ARG A 169 32.91 -13.08 37.75
N ARG A 170 33.31 -11.85 37.39
CA ARG A 170 34.18 -11.50 36.26
C ARG A 170 35.56 -12.18 36.39
N LYS A 171 36.12 -12.58 35.26
CA LYS A 171 37.55 -12.54 34.80
C LYS A 171 37.64 -13.48 33.59
N ASN A 172 38.36 -13.20 32.52
CA ASN A 172 39.28 -12.13 32.15
C ASN A 172 39.32 -12.11 30.61
#